data_AF-A0A6A4IM31-F1
#
_entry.id   AF-A0A6A4IM31-F1
#
_cell.length_a   1.000
_cell.length_b   1.000
_cell.length_c   1.000
_cell.angle_alpha   90.00
_cell.angle_beta   90.00
_cell.angle_gamma   90.00
#
_symmetry.space_group_name_H-M   'P 1'
#
loop_
_entity.id
_entity.type
_entity.pdbx_description
1 polymer ?
#
loop_
_entity_poly.entity_id
_entity_poly.type
_entity_poly.pdbx_seq_one_letter_code
_entity_poly.pdbx_strand_id
1 'polypeptide(L)'
;MDDLKEGNIWGIICTDVAGMGLDVSNIELVVQWGHVDSTCTLVQRLGRGGRDTRREARGVYFVESEYFDAARRQKEERRAKKCRKKAKGQNSTPKRRRVVGGADPCRRGKNAETMVEKEDNGRASESGESDDSDIDAGKECDSAERHHTVNLDKNTLPSHILPSRKGMASSTYENVVMDAFVNAESQGYCPRQVLDEYYHNDCAMEFHCHCNGRCSKRISHVCCSVCNPESDTFAMQDLPSLPTKKRGKNRIKLEPYDMEDADYDFRDDLNKWRHRVLVESFQDDVFYGAELILPNGVRDRIVNLVHYGKLGSVQTLVEQTKWNDAQNYGAEIMAIIMKHHPPPPPLPSTPAPTSLFASTLLSTQAPATLTPLLTASGAGFAQTSQKAYSCGRCKAAGLPSAGHTGVYC
;
A
#
# COMPACT_ATOMS: atom_id res chain seq x y z
N MET A 1 21.15 1.66 24.43
CA MET A 1 20.90 3.10 24.68
C MET A 1 22.20 3.88 24.73
N ASP A 2 23.21 3.38 25.43
CA ASP A 2 24.52 4.02 25.47
C ASP A 2 25.16 4.09 24.08
N ASP A 3 24.96 3.08 23.23
CA ASP A 3 25.34 3.12 21.80
C ASP A 3 24.74 4.30 21.03
N LEU A 4 23.51 4.73 21.35
CA LEU A 4 22.89 5.90 20.72
C LEU A 4 23.51 7.20 21.22
N LYS A 5 23.87 7.25 22.51
CA LYS A 5 24.50 8.42 23.12
C LYS A 5 25.95 8.59 22.68
N GLU A 6 26.65 7.47 22.48
CA GLU A 6 28.02 7.40 22.00
C GLU A 6 28.13 7.58 20.48
N GLY A 7 27.01 7.43 19.76
CA GLY A 7 26.97 7.58 18.30
C GLY A 7 27.38 6.32 17.53
N ASN A 8 27.44 5.17 18.20
CA ASN A 8 27.67 3.86 17.58
C ASN A 8 26.50 3.45 16.67
N ILE A 9 25.29 3.92 16.99
CA ILE A 9 24.08 3.75 16.17
C ILE A 9 23.52 5.11 15.75
N TRP A 10 23.08 5.21 14.49
CA TRP A 10 22.58 6.47 13.91
C TRP A 10 21.16 6.82 14.36
N GLY A 11 20.34 5.83 14.69
CA GLY A 11 18.96 6.04 15.10
C GLY A 11 18.33 4.79 15.66
N ILE A 12 17.17 4.96 16.28
CA ILE A 12 16.34 3.89 16.83
C ILE A 12 14.90 4.06 16.37
N ILE A 13 14.21 2.93 16.20
CA ILE A 13 12.77 2.91 15.94
C ILE A 13 12.10 2.49 17.24
N CYS A 14 11.14 3.29 17.71
CA CYS A 14 10.49 3.08 18.99
C CYS A 14 8.99 3.30 18.88
N THR A 15 8.23 2.50 19.64
CA THR A 15 6.84 2.80 19.96
C THR A 15 6.77 3.82 21.10
N ASP A 16 5.57 4.36 21.36
CA ASP A 16 5.33 5.38 22.38
C ASP A 16 5.92 5.07 23.75
N VAL A 17 5.77 3.82 24.18
CA VAL A 17 6.19 3.37 25.50
C VAL A 17 7.71 3.50 25.65
N ALA A 18 8.47 3.19 24.60
CA ALA A 18 9.93 3.31 24.61
C ALA A 18 10.39 4.76 24.37
N GLY A 19 9.67 5.52 23.54
CA GLY A 19 10.04 6.89 23.17
C GLY A 19 9.86 7.91 24.29
N MET A 20 8.85 7.75 25.16
CA MET A 20 8.56 8.74 26.21
C MET A 20 9.59 8.77 27.35
N GLY A 21 10.24 7.63 27.61
CA GLY A 21 11.29 7.50 28.63
C GLY A 21 12.70 7.84 28.13
N LEU A 22 12.85 8.12 26.83
CA LEU A 22 14.14 8.41 26.23
C LEU A 22 14.55 9.87 26.52
N ASP A 23 15.56 10.04 27.37
CA ASP A 23 16.16 11.34 27.67
C ASP A 23 17.52 11.50 26.97
N VAL A 24 17.48 11.79 25.67
CA VAL A 24 18.65 12.08 24.86
C VAL A 24 18.54 13.52 24.36
N SER A 25 19.55 14.34 24.69
CA SER A 25 19.55 15.78 24.37
C SER A 25 19.92 16.09 22.92
N ASN A 26 20.67 15.18 22.28
CA ASN A 26 21.32 15.40 20.98
C ASN A 26 20.57 14.69 19.85
N ILE A 27 19.24 14.88 19.78
CA ILE A 27 18.42 14.35 18.70
C ILE A 27 18.19 15.45 17.66
N GLU A 28 18.70 15.24 16.44
CA GLU A 28 18.61 16.19 15.33
C GLU A 28 17.47 15.88 14.36
N LEU A 29 16.97 14.65 14.35
CA LEU A 29 15.86 14.21 13.49
C LEU A 29 14.88 13.35 14.28
N VAL A 30 13.61 13.72 14.24
CA VAL A 30 12.50 12.93 14.75
C VAL A 30 11.56 12.63 13.60
N VAL A 31 11.30 11.35 13.36
CA VAL A 31 10.36 10.90 12.34
C VAL A 31 9.16 10.27 13.03
N GLN A 32 8.00 10.90 12.88
CA GLN A 32 6.72 10.32 13.26
C GLN A 32 6.13 9.59 12.06
N TRP A 33 5.89 8.28 12.21
CA TRP A 33 5.26 7.45 11.19
C TRP A 33 3.82 7.12 11.57
N GLY A 34 2.88 7.39 10.67
CA GLY A 34 1.45 7.12 10.85
C GLY A 34 0.74 8.20 11.65
N HIS A 35 -0.57 8.35 11.39
CA HIS A 35 -1.43 9.32 12.07
C HIS A 35 -1.45 9.17 13.60
N VAL A 36 -1.59 10.30 14.31
CA VAL A 36 -1.70 10.36 15.77
C VAL A 36 -3.01 11.05 16.14
N ASP A 37 -3.79 10.42 17.01
CA ASP A 37 -5.13 10.92 17.39
C ASP A 37 -5.10 12.17 18.28
N SER A 38 -3.94 12.53 18.84
CA SER A 38 -3.78 13.68 19.72
C SER A 38 -2.65 14.59 19.28
N THR A 39 -2.98 15.87 19.15
CA THR A 39 -2.02 16.95 18.88
C THR A 39 -0.94 17.00 19.95
N CYS A 40 -1.33 16.79 21.21
CA CYS A 40 -0.42 16.78 22.34
C CYS A 40 0.64 15.68 22.23
N THR A 41 0.22 14.46 21.91
CA THR A 41 1.13 13.34 21.71
C THR A 41 2.10 13.62 20.56
N LEU A 42 1.62 14.13 19.43
CA LEU A 42 2.47 14.49 18.29
C LEU A 42 3.54 15.51 18.68
N VAL A 43 3.13 16.62 19.32
CA VAL A 43 4.05 17.69 19.71
C VAL A 43 5.05 17.22 20.76
N GLN A 44 4.63 16.39 21.72
CA GLN A 44 5.54 15.80 22.70
C GLN A 44 6.59 14.90 22.06
N ARG A 45 6.21 14.10 21.05
CA ARG A 45 7.14 13.23 20.30
C ARG A 45 8.13 14.05 19.49
N LEU A 46 7.66 15.02 18.70
CA LEU A 46 8.52 15.90 17.91
C LEU A 46 9.42 16.77 18.80
N GLY A 47 8.91 17.21 19.95
CA GLY A 47 9.63 18.01 20.95
C GLY A 47 10.71 17.24 21.72
N ARG A 48 10.91 15.94 21.47
CA ARG A 48 12.10 15.22 21.95
C ARG A 48 13.36 15.59 21.16
N GLY A 49 13.19 16.06 19.92
CA GLY A 49 14.27 16.67 19.15
C GLY A 49 14.69 18.01 19.73
N GLY A 50 15.98 18.36 19.59
CA GLY A 50 16.45 19.73 19.85
C GLY A 50 16.34 20.20 21.30
N ARG A 51 16.48 19.28 22.28
CA ARG A 51 16.49 19.65 23.71
C ARG A 51 17.74 20.44 24.09
N ASP A 52 18.86 20.20 23.40
CA ASP A 52 20.00 21.12 23.48
C ASP A 52 19.69 22.41 22.73
N THR A 53 19.70 23.50 23.50
CA THR A 53 19.49 24.88 23.04
C THR A 53 20.43 25.37 21.95
N ARG A 54 21.57 24.69 21.74
CA ARG A 54 22.58 25.04 20.74
C ARG A 54 22.36 24.32 19.41
N ARG A 55 21.40 23.39 19.33
CA ARG A 55 21.15 22.56 18.16
C ARG A 55 19.71 22.74 17.70
N GLU A 56 19.55 22.76 16.38
CA GLU A 56 18.23 22.68 15.76
C GLU A 56 17.91 21.22 15.45
N ALA A 57 16.63 20.86 15.55
CA ALA A 57 16.15 19.54 15.19
C ALA A 57 15.03 19.63 14.18
N ARG A 58 14.92 18.60 13.34
CA ARG A 58 13.90 18.46 12.32
C ARG A 58 12.86 17.43 12.75
N GLY A 59 11.60 17.82 12.67
CA GLY A 59 10.47 16.91 12.82
C GLY A 59 9.87 16.59 11.45
N VAL A 60 9.81 15.31 11.09
CA VAL A 60 9.14 14.82 9.88
C VAL A 60 7.93 14.01 10.29
N TYR A 61 6.77 14.31 9.72
CA TYR A 61 5.52 13.62 10.00
C TYR A 61 4.97 12.94 8.74
N PHE A 62 5.05 11.61 8.69
CA PHE A 62 4.46 10.81 7.63
C PHE A 62 3.05 10.40 8.00
N VAL A 63 2.10 10.80 7.15
CA VAL A 63 0.67 10.54 7.36
C VAL A 63 0.11 9.80 6.15
N GLU A 64 -0.84 8.90 6.40
CA GLU A 64 -1.55 8.18 5.37
C GLU A 64 -2.30 9.13 4.45
N SER A 65 -2.33 8.81 3.15
CA SER A 65 -2.92 9.67 2.13
C SER A 65 -4.39 10.03 2.41
N GLU A 66 -5.12 9.22 3.17
CA GLU A 66 -6.55 9.42 3.44
C GLU A 66 -6.88 10.64 4.30
N TYR A 67 -5.93 11.12 5.10
CA TYR A 67 -6.07 12.32 5.93
C TYR A 67 -5.86 13.62 5.12
N PHE A 68 -5.37 13.53 3.89
CA PHE A 68 -5.17 14.69 3.04
C PHE A 68 -6.46 15.07 2.29
N ASP A 69 -6.75 16.37 2.26
CA ASP A 69 -7.87 16.97 1.52
C ASP A 69 -7.92 16.54 0.05
N ALA A 70 -6.76 16.51 -0.60
CA ALA A 70 -6.65 16.10 -2.00
C ALA A 70 -7.13 14.66 -2.23
N ALA A 71 -6.79 13.74 -1.33
CA ALA A 71 -7.19 12.34 -1.46
C ALA A 71 -8.69 12.15 -1.17
N ARG A 72 -9.23 12.85 -0.16
CA ARG A 72 -10.67 12.85 0.15
C ARG A 72 -11.49 13.35 -1.04
N ARG A 73 -11.12 14.49 -1.63
CA ARG A 73 -11.77 15.05 -2.83
C ARG A 73 -11.72 14.09 -4.02
N GLN A 74 -10.58 13.45 -4.27
CA GLN A 74 -10.47 12.45 -5.34
C GLN A 74 -11.35 11.22 -5.09
N LYS A 75 -11.46 10.75 -3.83
CA LYS A 75 -12.33 9.61 -3.46
C LYS A 75 -13.80 9.96 -3.68
N GLU A 76 -14.21 11.16 -3.29
CA GLU A 76 -15.58 11.68 -3.51
C GLU A 76 -15.90 11.83 -5.00
N GLU A 77 -15.00 12.41 -5.79
CA GLU A 77 -15.19 12.50 -7.24
C GLU A 77 -15.35 11.12 -7.89
N ARG A 78 -14.53 10.15 -7.48
CA ARG A 78 -14.62 8.77 -7.97
C ARG A 78 -15.95 8.13 -7.58
N ARG A 79 -16.45 8.38 -6.36
CA ARG A 79 -17.77 7.92 -5.91
C ARG A 79 -18.89 8.57 -6.73
N ALA A 80 -18.86 9.89 -6.91
CA ALA A 80 -19.83 10.62 -7.72
C ALA A 80 -19.85 10.13 -9.18
N LYS A 81 -18.67 9.91 -9.79
CA LYS A 81 -18.53 9.35 -11.14
C LYS A 81 -19.13 7.93 -11.24
N LYS A 82 -18.97 7.09 -10.21
CA LYS A 82 -19.59 5.75 -10.15
C LYS A 82 -21.12 5.83 -10.04
N CYS A 83 -21.66 6.68 -9.17
CA CYS A 83 -23.11 6.87 -9.03
C CYS A 83 -23.76 7.36 -10.33
N ARG A 84 -23.12 8.33 -11.02
CA ARG A 84 -23.59 8.81 -12.33
C ARG A 84 -23.61 7.70 -13.40
N LYS A 85 -22.66 6.77 -13.38
CA LYS A 85 -22.65 5.62 -14.32
C LYS A 85 -23.75 4.61 -13.99
N LYS A 86 -24.00 4.31 -12.72
CA LYS A 86 -25.10 3.41 -12.29
C LYS A 86 -26.47 3.96 -12.70
N ALA A 87 -26.71 5.26 -12.49
CA ALA A 87 -27.97 5.91 -12.88
C ALA A 87 -28.23 5.88 -14.40
N LYS A 88 -27.19 6.03 -15.23
CA LYS A 88 -27.31 5.95 -16.70
C LYS A 88 -27.55 4.52 -17.21
N GLY A 89 -27.10 3.49 -16.49
CA GLY A 89 -27.29 2.09 -16.86
C GLY A 89 -28.72 1.56 -16.62
N GLN A 90 -29.52 2.23 -15.80
CA GLN A 90 -30.91 1.82 -15.52
C GLN A 90 -31.94 2.35 -16.53
N ASN A 91 -31.56 3.31 -17.39
CA ASN A 91 -32.45 3.89 -18.42
C ASN A 91 -32.36 3.21 -19.80
N SER A 92 -31.61 2.12 -19.95
CA SER A 92 -31.68 1.28 -21.17
C SER A 92 -32.85 0.31 -21.07
N THR A 93 -33.98 0.75 -21.63
CA THR A 93 -35.18 0.01 -22.07
C THR A 93 -35.42 -1.40 -21.50
N PRO A 94 -36.53 -1.63 -20.76
CA PRO A 94 -36.94 -2.96 -20.38
C PRO A 94 -37.30 -3.77 -21.63
N LYS A 95 -36.51 -4.81 -21.91
CA LYS A 95 -36.77 -5.81 -22.94
C LYS A 95 -38.14 -6.44 -22.64
N ARG A 96 -39.15 -6.14 -23.48
CA ARG A 96 -40.53 -6.65 -23.43
C ARG A 96 -40.56 -8.12 -22.99
N ARG A 97 -40.93 -8.37 -21.74
CA ARG A 97 -41.37 -9.70 -21.30
C ARG A 97 -42.79 -9.91 -21.83
N ARG A 98 -42.93 -10.91 -22.70
CA ARG A 98 -44.20 -11.38 -23.26
C ARG A 98 -45.02 -11.99 -22.12
N VAL A 99 -46.14 -11.36 -21.79
CA VAL A 99 -47.13 -11.87 -20.83
C VAL A 99 -47.86 -13.04 -21.48
N VAL A 100 -47.82 -14.22 -20.84
CA VAL A 100 -48.83 -15.26 -21.00
C VAL A 100 -49.43 -15.46 -19.62
N GLY A 101 -50.75 -15.29 -19.56
CA GLY A 101 -51.52 -15.25 -18.32
C GLY A 101 -51.71 -16.61 -17.67
N GLY A 102 -52.17 -16.55 -16.43
CA GLY A 102 -52.63 -17.69 -15.64
C GLY A 102 -53.05 -17.17 -14.27
N ALA A 103 -54.36 -17.21 -14.03
CA ALA A 103 -55.06 -16.57 -12.94
C ALA A 103 -55.10 -17.44 -11.67
N ASP A 104 -55.15 -16.74 -10.53
CA ASP A 104 -56.08 -16.97 -9.39
C ASP A 104 -55.89 -18.14 -8.39
N PRO A 105 -56.45 -18.03 -7.16
CA PRO A 105 -55.60 -17.91 -5.95
C PRO A 105 -56.06 -18.81 -4.76
N CYS A 106 -55.54 -18.47 -3.56
CA CYS A 106 -56.08 -18.74 -2.21
C CYS A 106 -55.75 -20.06 -1.48
N ARG A 107 -55.11 -19.91 -0.30
CA ARG A 107 -55.54 -20.39 1.05
C ARG A 107 -54.41 -20.07 2.04
N ARG A 108 -54.49 -19.09 2.95
CA ARG A 108 -55.31 -18.92 4.17
C ARG A 108 -55.13 -20.04 5.22
N GLY A 109 -54.23 -19.79 6.18
CA GLY A 109 -54.62 -19.64 7.59
C GLY A 109 -54.17 -20.68 8.64
N LYS A 110 -53.38 -20.16 9.60
CA LYS A 110 -53.50 -20.29 11.08
C LYS A 110 -52.79 -21.43 11.86
N ASN A 111 -51.85 -20.96 12.70
CA ASN A 111 -51.67 -21.12 14.16
C ASN A 111 -51.42 -22.50 14.80
N ALA A 112 -50.33 -22.57 15.57
CA ALA A 112 -50.24 -22.87 17.03
C ALA A 112 -48.75 -23.10 17.37
N GLU A 113 -48.06 -22.18 18.04
CA GLU A 113 -47.85 -22.15 19.50
C GLU A 113 -47.37 -23.48 20.11
N THR A 114 -46.09 -23.56 20.45
CA THR A 114 -45.62 -24.30 21.63
C THR A 114 -44.33 -23.66 22.14
N MET A 115 -44.42 -23.07 23.34
CA MET A 115 -43.30 -22.61 24.16
C MET A 115 -42.64 -23.84 24.82
N VAL A 116 -41.32 -23.95 24.76
CA VAL A 116 -40.54 -24.71 25.74
C VAL A 116 -39.27 -23.90 26.03
N GLU A 117 -39.20 -23.36 27.23
CA GLU A 117 -37.99 -22.82 27.84
C GLU A 117 -37.02 -23.97 28.15
N LYS A 118 -35.73 -23.77 27.87
CA LYS A 118 -34.68 -24.41 28.65
C LYS A 118 -33.44 -23.55 28.68
N GLU A 119 -33.09 -23.12 29.89
CA GLU A 119 -31.86 -22.45 30.23
C GLU A 119 -30.68 -23.43 30.29
N ASP A 120 -29.53 -22.85 29.97
CA ASP A 120 -28.27 -22.92 30.71
C ASP A 120 -27.13 -23.86 30.26
N ASN A 121 -25.96 -23.25 30.39
CA ASN A 121 -24.58 -23.74 30.37
C ASN A 121 -23.88 -24.09 29.06
N GLY A 122 -22.82 -23.33 28.79
CA GLY A 122 -21.59 -23.93 28.29
C GLY A 122 -20.70 -23.04 27.41
N ARG A 123 -19.79 -22.32 28.08
CA ARG A 123 -18.35 -22.32 27.78
C ARG A 123 -17.83 -21.76 26.44
N ALA A 124 -17.03 -20.69 26.61
CA ALA A 124 -15.82 -20.30 25.88
C ALA A 124 -15.55 -20.88 24.49
N SER A 125 -15.46 -20.00 23.48
CA SER A 125 -14.49 -20.12 22.39
C SER A 125 -14.20 -18.77 21.75
N GLU A 126 -12.90 -18.51 21.63
CA GLU A 126 -12.29 -17.53 20.75
C GLU A 126 -12.67 -17.80 19.29
N SER A 127 -12.95 -16.75 18.54
CA SER A 127 -12.79 -16.65 17.09
C SER A 127 -12.93 -15.16 16.78
N GLY A 128 -11.99 -14.53 16.10
CA GLY A 128 -11.54 -14.87 14.77
C GLY A 128 -11.94 -13.69 13.91
N GLU A 129 -10.94 -12.92 13.49
CA GLU A 129 -11.09 -11.89 12.46
C GLU A 129 -11.83 -12.51 11.29
N SER A 130 -13.01 -11.98 10.98
CA SER A 130 -13.77 -12.37 9.80
C SER A 130 -13.80 -11.21 8.83
N ASP A 131 -13.43 -11.60 7.61
CA ASP A 131 -13.35 -10.85 6.38
C ASP A 131 -14.62 -10.04 6.05
N ASP A 132 -14.35 -8.95 5.32
CA ASP A 132 -15.28 -8.17 4.50
C ASP A 132 -16.38 -9.05 3.88
N SER A 133 -17.57 -8.98 4.47
CA SER A 133 -18.80 -9.39 3.81
C SER A 133 -19.50 -8.16 3.25
N ASP A 134 -19.58 -8.12 1.92
CA ASP A 134 -20.42 -7.22 1.15
C ASP A 134 -21.88 -7.31 1.63
N ILE A 135 -22.32 -6.32 2.44
CA ILE A 135 -23.73 -6.13 2.74
C ILE A 135 -24.37 -5.25 1.65
N ASP A 136 -25.35 -5.87 1.03
CA ASP A 136 -26.24 -5.37 -0.01
C ASP A 136 -27.00 -4.11 0.41
N ALA A 137 -27.17 -3.23 -0.58
CA ALA A 137 -27.72 -1.91 -0.46
C ALA A 137 -29.25 -1.96 -0.47
N GLY A 138 -29.85 -1.58 0.66
CA GLY A 138 -31.28 -1.38 0.74
C GLY A 138 -31.69 -0.67 2.01
N LYS A 139 -31.36 0.61 2.15
CA LYS A 139 -32.12 1.53 3.01
C LYS A 139 -31.87 2.99 2.65
N GLU A 140 -32.96 3.73 2.76
CA GLU A 140 -33.22 5.08 2.26
C GLU A 140 -32.14 6.11 2.57
N CYS A 141 -31.88 6.91 1.55
CA CYS A 141 -31.12 8.14 1.63
C CYS A 141 -31.97 9.24 2.29
N ASP A 142 -31.93 9.32 3.62
CA ASP A 142 -32.28 10.57 4.30
C ASP A 142 -31.47 10.71 5.59
N SER A 143 -30.26 11.23 5.46
CA SER A 143 -29.47 11.84 6.53
C SER A 143 -28.29 12.57 5.88
N ALA A 144 -28.57 13.80 5.43
CA ALA A 144 -27.53 14.78 5.16
C ALA A 144 -26.83 15.12 6.48
N GLU A 145 -25.74 14.42 6.81
CA GLU A 145 -24.76 14.95 7.75
C GLU A 145 -24.24 16.27 7.16
N ARG A 146 -24.70 17.37 7.76
CA ARG A 146 -24.18 18.72 7.54
C ARG A 146 -22.73 18.75 8.06
N HIS A 147 -21.79 18.37 7.20
CA HIS A 147 -20.38 18.68 7.41
C HIS A 147 -20.14 20.12 6.97
N HIS A 148 -19.74 20.94 7.94
CA HIS A 148 -19.32 22.34 7.76
C HIS A 148 -18.13 22.40 6.81
N THR A 149 -18.40 22.46 5.51
CA THR A 149 -17.48 23.07 4.57
C THR A 149 -17.59 24.56 4.80
N VAL A 150 -16.66 25.13 5.56
CA VAL A 150 -16.52 26.58 5.62
C VAL A 150 -16.07 27.00 4.22
N ASN A 151 -17.02 27.54 3.44
CA ASN A 151 -16.71 28.25 2.21
C ASN A 151 -15.92 29.49 2.65
N LEU A 152 -14.59 29.38 2.69
CA LEU A 152 -13.73 30.53 2.86
C LEU A 152 -13.78 31.32 1.55
N ASP A 153 -14.56 32.40 1.54
CA ASP A 153 -14.38 33.48 0.59
C ASP A 153 -12.90 33.92 0.66
N LYS A 154 -12.18 33.79 -0.46
CA LYS A 154 -10.72 33.96 -0.56
C LYS A 154 -10.19 35.38 -0.27
N ASN A 155 -11.04 36.30 0.20
CA ASN A 155 -10.69 37.71 0.34
C ASN A 155 -10.66 38.23 1.79
N THR A 156 -10.89 37.38 2.79
CA THR A 156 -10.68 37.75 4.20
C THR A 156 -10.07 36.55 4.91
N LEU A 157 -8.78 36.61 5.26
CA LEU A 157 -8.20 35.57 6.12
C LEU A 157 -9.00 35.55 7.42
N PRO A 158 -9.52 34.39 7.84
CA PRO A 158 -10.21 34.27 9.12
C PRO A 158 -9.22 34.66 10.24
N SER A 159 -9.71 35.35 11.26
CA SER A 159 -8.90 35.77 12.41
C SER A 159 -8.39 34.59 13.26
N HIS A 160 -8.96 33.40 13.03
CA HIS A 160 -8.68 32.14 13.73
C HIS A 160 -8.58 31.01 12.71
N ILE A 161 -7.56 30.17 12.81
CA ILE A 161 -7.38 28.97 11.97
C ILE A 161 -8.28 27.85 12.51
N LEU A 162 -8.37 27.75 13.84
CA LEU A 162 -9.14 26.72 14.53
C LEU A 162 -10.53 27.21 14.95
N PRO A 163 -11.55 26.33 14.92
CA PRO A 163 -12.86 26.70 15.44
C PRO A 163 -12.84 26.81 16.97
N SER A 164 -13.87 27.45 17.53
CA SER A 164 -14.05 27.49 18.99
C SER A 164 -14.29 26.08 19.55
N ARG A 165 -13.58 25.73 20.63
CA ARG A 165 -13.78 24.45 21.35
C ARG A 165 -15.16 24.34 22.01
N LYS A 166 -15.86 25.46 22.23
CA LYS A 166 -17.11 25.50 22.99
C LYS A 166 -18.19 24.66 22.31
N GLY A 167 -18.66 23.62 23.00
CA GLY A 167 -19.73 22.74 22.52
C GLY A 167 -19.27 21.57 21.63
N MET A 168 -17.96 21.37 21.47
CA MET A 168 -17.41 20.24 20.72
C MET A 168 -16.85 19.18 21.67
N ALA A 169 -17.05 17.90 21.34
CA ALA A 169 -16.41 16.80 22.07
C ALA A 169 -14.88 16.86 21.90
N SER A 170 -14.13 16.46 22.94
CA SER A 170 -12.67 16.62 22.91
C SER A 170 -12.01 15.86 21.76
N SER A 171 -12.45 14.64 21.47
CA SER A 171 -11.93 13.84 20.34
C SER A 171 -12.23 14.49 18.99
N THR A 172 -13.43 15.05 18.81
CA THR A 172 -13.80 15.77 17.59
C THR A 172 -12.93 17.01 17.40
N TYR A 173 -12.64 17.74 18.49
CA TYR A 173 -11.78 18.90 18.43
C TYR A 173 -10.34 18.53 18.06
N GLU A 174 -9.77 17.47 18.67
CA GLU A 174 -8.45 16.95 18.29
C GLU A 174 -8.39 16.60 16.80
N ASN A 175 -9.41 15.91 16.28
CA ASN A 175 -9.46 15.55 14.86
C ASN A 175 -9.43 16.79 13.96
N VAL A 176 -10.15 17.85 14.31
CA VAL A 176 -10.16 19.10 13.54
C VAL A 176 -8.80 19.79 13.59
N VAL A 177 -8.15 19.81 14.75
CA VAL A 177 -6.81 20.41 14.92
C VAL A 177 -5.78 19.64 14.11
N MET A 178 -5.79 18.30 14.21
CA MET A 178 -4.90 17.43 13.45
C MET A 178 -5.14 17.54 11.94
N ASP A 179 -6.39 17.64 11.50
CA ASP A 179 -6.75 17.87 10.10
C ASP A 179 -6.17 19.19 9.57
N ALA A 180 -6.32 20.27 10.34
CA ALA A 180 -5.73 21.57 10.02
C ALA A 180 -4.19 21.53 10.02
N PHE A 181 -3.57 20.80 10.93
CA PHE A 181 -2.11 20.63 11.00
C PHE A 181 -1.57 19.85 9.78
N VAL A 182 -2.20 18.72 9.44
CA VAL A 182 -1.79 17.86 8.31
C VAL A 182 -2.01 18.57 6.98
N ASN A 183 -3.13 19.27 6.83
CA ASN A 183 -3.48 19.97 5.60
C ASN A 183 -2.97 21.42 5.55
N ALA A 184 -2.17 21.85 6.52
CA ALA A 184 -1.70 23.22 6.67
C ALA A 184 -1.07 23.77 5.37
N GLU A 185 -0.22 23.00 4.70
CA GLU A 185 0.38 23.40 3.42
C GLU A 185 -0.68 23.66 2.34
N SER A 186 -1.61 22.72 2.15
CA SER A 186 -2.68 22.85 1.15
C SER A 186 -3.68 23.96 1.46
N GLN A 187 -3.79 24.33 2.74
CA GLN A 187 -4.66 25.39 3.24
C GLN A 187 -3.94 26.74 3.37
N GLY A 188 -2.61 26.78 3.16
CA GLY A 188 -1.79 27.98 3.24
C GLY A 188 -1.50 28.46 4.67
N TYR A 189 -1.64 27.59 5.67
CA TYR A 189 -1.38 27.91 7.07
C TYR A 189 0.01 27.46 7.51
N CYS A 190 0.61 28.19 8.45
CA CYS A 190 1.80 27.72 9.14
C CYS A 190 1.42 26.61 10.15
N PRO A 191 2.00 25.40 10.09
CA PRO A 191 1.77 24.37 11.10
C PRO A 191 2.07 24.86 12.54
N ARG A 192 3.04 25.77 12.72
CA ARG A 192 3.32 26.35 14.05
C ARG A 192 2.20 27.28 14.53
N GLN A 193 1.52 28.00 13.63
CA GLN A 193 0.37 28.83 14.02
C GLN A 193 -0.80 27.96 14.46
N VAL A 194 -1.03 26.82 13.81
CA VAL A 194 -2.05 25.84 14.25
C VAL A 194 -1.77 25.39 15.69
N LEU A 195 -0.51 25.07 16.00
CA LEU A 195 -0.10 24.69 17.36
C LEU A 195 -0.18 25.85 18.36
N ASP A 196 0.27 27.05 17.96
CA ASP A 196 0.23 28.23 18.82
C ASP A 196 -1.22 28.58 19.20
N GLU A 197 -2.17 28.49 18.26
CA GLU A 197 -3.59 28.69 18.52
C GLU A 197 -4.18 27.58 19.41
N TYR A 198 -3.83 26.31 19.15
CA TYR A 198 -4.30 25.16 19.93
C TYR A 198 -3.85 25.23 21.40
N TYR A 199 -2.61 25.65 21.66
CA TYR A 199 -2.08 25.81 23.03
C TYR A 199 -2.33 27.18 23.63
N HIS A 200 -2.95 28.10 22.88
CA HIS A 200 -3.12 29.50 23.28
C HIS A 200 -1.78 30.19 23.62
N ASN A 201 -0.71 29.85 22.90
CA ASN A 201 0.62 30.44 23.07
C ASN A 201 0.63 31.94 22.76
N ASP A 202 -0.33 32.40 21.95
CA ASP A 202 -0.50 33.81 21.59
C ASP A 202 -0.90 34.68 22.78
N CYS A 203 -1.59 34.09 23.77
CA CYS A 203 -1.99 34.75 25.01
C CYS A 203 -0.86 34.77 26.06
N ALA A 204 0.21 33.98 25.86
CA ALA A 204 1.28 33.84 26.85
C ALA A 204 2.23 35.05 26.92
N MET A 205 2.17 35.97 25.95
CA MET A 205 3.01 37.18 25.92
C MET A 205 2.67 38.22 27.00
N GLU A 206 1.48 38.16 27.61
CA GLU A 206 1.08 39.12 28.64
C GLU A 206 1.63 38.80 30.03
N PHE A 207 2.09 37.57 30.27
CA PHE A 207 2.66 37.18 31.56
C PHE A 207 4.18 37.35 31.56
N HIS A 208 4.67 38.42 32.19
CA HIS A 208 6.09 38.59 32.52
C HIS A 208 6.54 37.48 33.49
N CYS A 209 7.01 36.35 32.93
CA CYS A 209 7.70 35.31 33.70
C CYS A 209 9.00 35.91 34.25
N HIS A 210 9.20 35.90 35.57
CA HIS A 210 10.43 36.34 36.25
C HIS A 210 11.65 35.40 36.00
N CYS A 211 11.63 34.71 34.88
CA CYS A 211 12.37 33.51 34.59
C CYS A 211 13.54 33.83 33.67
N ASN A 212 14.42 34.77 34.07
CA ASN A 212 15.72 35.15 33.46
C ASN A 212 16.01 34.58 32.05
N GLY A 213 15.21 34.94 31.03
CA GLY A 213 15.40 34.51 29.63
C GLY A 213 15.24 33.00 29.34
N ARG A 214 14.90 32.15 30.32
CA ARG A 214 14.65 30.71 30.08
C ARG A 214 13.29 30.45 29.44
N CYS A 215 12.31 31.31 29.71
CA CYS A 215 10.93 31.16 29.24
C CYS A 215 10.57 32.05 28.05
N SER A 216 11.53 32.76 27.44
CA SER A 216 11.27 33.54 26.23
C SER A 216 11.02 32.62 25.04
N LYS A 217 10.05 32.99 24.17
CA LYS A 217 9.80 32.29 22.89
C LYS A 217 11.11 32.21 22.12
N ARG A 218 11.61 30.99 21.91
CA ARG A 218 12.83 30.77 21.13
C ARG A 218 12.48 30.86 19.66
N ILE A 219 13.15 31.78 18.96
CA ILE A 219 12.99 31.94 17.53
C ILE A 219 13.94 30.95 16.87
N SER A 220 13.36 29.91 16.27
CA SER A 220 14.07 28.99 15.37
C SER A 220 14.53 29.76 14.14
N HIS A 221 15.72 29.49 13.61
CA HIS A 221 16.19 30.16 12.39
C HIS A 221 15.32 29.80 11.17
N VAL A 222 14.78 28.57 11.19
CA VAL A 222 13.87 28.05 10.17
C VAL A 222 12.55 27.65 10.81
N CYS A 223 11.42 28.10 10.25
CA CYS A 223 10.10 27.85 10.85
C CYS A 223 9.52 26.46 10.47
N CYS A 224 9.13 26.29 9.21
CA CYS A 224 8.53 25.07 8.65
C CYS A 224 8.63 25.10 7.13
N SER A 225 8.29 24.00 6.46
CA SER A 225 8.30 23.88 4.99
C SER A 225 7.37 24.89 4.31
N VAL A 226 6.23 25.23 4.92
CA VAL A 226 5.27 26.20 4.36
C VAL A 226 5.81 27.63 4.41
N CYS A 227 6.43 28.03 5.53
CA CYS A 227 6.95 29.39 5.70
C CYS A 227 8.33 29.59 5.05
N ASN A 228 9.11 28.51 4.85
CA ASN A 228 10.45 28.57 4.29
C ASN A 228 10.62 27.48 3.22
N PRO A 229 9.87 27.56 2.10
CA PRO A 229 9.91 26.54 1.06
C PRO A 229 11.27 26.42 0.37
N GLU A 230 12.07 27.48 0.38
CA GLU A 230 13.40 27.53 -0.23
C GLU A 230 14.52 27.00 0.70
N SER A 231 14.19 26.61 1.94
CA SER A 231 15.21 26.12 2.88
C SER A 231 15.61 24.68 2.55
N ASP A 232 16.90 24.46 2.30
CA ASP A 232 17.52 23.13 2.13
C ASP A 232 17.23 22.17 3.30
N THR A 233 16.87 22.72 4.46
CA THR A 233 16.48 21.96 5.66
C THR A 233 15.28 21.06 5.40
N PHE A 234 14.36 21.50 4.53
CA PHE A 234 13.13 20.80 4.15
C PHE A 234 13.15 20.24 2.73
N ALA A 235 14.26 20.40 2.00
CA ALA A 235 14.44 19.73 0.74
C ALA A 235 14.41 18.21 1.01
N MET A 236 13.27 17.58 0.72
CA MET A 236 13.26 16.14 0.48
C MET A 236 14.16 15.95 -0.71
N GLN A 237 15.33 15.34 -0.50
CA GLN A 237 16.16 14.89 -1.61
C GLN A 237 15.25 14.15 -2.57
N ASP A 238 15.27 14.54 -3.85
CA ASP A 238 14.52 13.87 -4.90
C ASP A 238 14.90 12.40 -4.86
N LEU A 239 14.08 11.61 -4.16
CA LEU A 239 14.20 10.16 -4.18
C LEU A 239 14.03 9.80 -5.65
N PRO A 240 15.03 9.13 -6.27
CA PRO A 240 14.97 8.81 -7.69
C PRO A 240 13.62 8.16 -7.93
N SER A 241 12.83 8.75 -8.85
CA SER A 241 11.45 8.35 -9.07
C SER A 241 11.42 6.84 -9.19
N LEU A 242 10.86 6.16 -8.18
CA LEU A 242 10.82 4.71 -8.21
C LEU A 242 10.12 4.33 -9.52
N PRO A 243 10.74 3.46 -10.34
CA PRO A 243 10.17 3.11 -11.63
C PRO A 243 8.72 2.72 -11.41
N THR A 244 7.80 3.36 -12.15
CA THR A 244 6.36 3.13 -12.01
C THR A 244 6.12 1.63 -12.11
N LYS A 245 5.90 0.98 -10.96
CA LYS A 245 5.77 -0.48 -10.90
C LYS A 245 4.56 -0.81 -11.76
N LYS A 246 4.78 -1.46 -12.91
CA LYS A 246 3.71 -2.10 -13.67
C LYS A 246 2.93 -2.94 -12.66
N ARG A 247 1.60 -2.82 -12.66
CA ARG A 247 0.74 -3.61 -11.75
C ARG A 247 1.22 -5.06 -11.80
N GLY A 248 1.76 -5.53 -10.68
CA GLY A 248 2.24 -6.91 -10.57
C GLY A 248 1.10 -7.87 -10.90
N LYS A 249 1.44 -9.06 -11.40
CA LYS A 249 0.44 -10.12 -11.61
C LYS A 249 -0.31 -10.34 -10.29
N ASN A 250 -1.62 -10.57 -10.39
CA ASN A 250 -2.43 -10.88 -9.21
C ASN A 250 -1.89 -12.16 -8.55
N ARG A 251 -1.95 -12.20 -7.21
CA ARG A 251 -1.63 -13.42 -6.46
C ARG A 251 -2.61 -14.52 -6.87
N ILE A 252 -2.11 -15.74 -7.04
CA ILE A 252 -2.93 -16.91 -7.36
C ILE A 252 -3.89 -17.14 -6.19
N LYS A 253 -5.19 -17.21 -6.46
CA LYS A 253 -6.18 -17.61 -5.45
C LYS A 253 -6.02 -19.11 -5.23
N LEU A 254 -5.80 -19.50 -3.97
CA LEU A 254 -5.69 -20.88 -3.55
C LEU A 254 -6.95 -21.19 -2.72
N GLU A 255 -7.48 -22.39 -2.86
CA GLU A 255 -8.56 -22.84 -2.00
C GLU A 255 -8.00 -23.21 -0.62
N PRO A 256 -8.82 -23.17 0.44
CA PRO A 256 -8.43 -23.75 1.72
C PRO A 256 -8.25 -25.27 1.56
N TYR A 257 -7.27 -25.82 2.27
CA TYR A 257 -7.03 -27.26 2.36
C TYR A 257 -6.57 -27.60 3.77
N ASP A 258 -6.69 -28.87 4.12
CA ASP A 258 -6.14 -29.42 5.35
C ASP A 258 -4.69 -29.83 5.11
N MET A 259 -3.75 -29.28 5.88
CA MET A 259 -2.32 -29.57 5.70
C MET A 259 -2.03 -31.06 5.92
N GLU A 260 -1.29 -31.64 4.97
CA GLU A 260 -0.83 -33.03 5.05
C GLU A 260 0.50 -33.13 5.80
N ASP A 261 0.91 -34.34 6.18
CA ASP A 261 2.17 -34.57 6.92
C ASP A 261 3.39 -34.00 6.16
N ALA A 262 3.40 -34.11 4.83
CA ALA A 262 4.45 -33.53 3.99
C ALA A 262 4.51 -31.99 4.08
N ASP A 263 3.36 -31.32 4.24
CA ASP A 263 3.30 -29.87 4.38
C ASP A 263 3.85 -29.42 5.75
N TYR A 264 3.58 -30.19 6.81
CA TYR A 264 4.15 -29.95 8.14
C TYR A 264 5.67 -30.13 8.15
N ASP A 265 6.17 -31.22 7.55
CA ASP A 265 7.60 -31.50 7.45
C ASP A 265 8.33 -30.41 6.64
N PHE A 266 7.75 -29.98 5.52
CA PHE A 266 8.26 -28.87 4.72
C PHE A 266 8.28 -27.56 5.51
N ARG A 267 7.20 -27.26 6.25
CA ARG A 267 7.10 -26.07 7.10
C ARG A 267 8.14 -26.08 8.22
N ASP A 268 8.41 -27.23 8.82
CA ASP A 268 9.42 -27.37 9.87
C ASP A 268 10.84 -27.17 9.33
N ASP A 269 11.15 -27.73 8.16
CA ASP A 269 12.43 -27.50 7.48
C ASP A 269 12.64 -26.03 7.10
N LEU A 270 11.57 -25.31 6.69
CA LEU A 270 11.63 -23.86 6.50
C LEU A 270 11.91 -23.12 7.81
N ASN A 271 11.33 -23.56 8.93
CA ASN A 271 11.56 -22.96 10.24
C ASN A 271 13.01 -23.17 10.73
N LYS A 272 13.56 -24.35 10.51
CA LYS A 272 14.98 -24.67 10.79
C LYS A 272 15.91 -23.84 9.91
N TRP A 273 15.59 -23.76 8.62
CA TRP A 273 16.37 -22.97 7.67
C TRP A 273 16.44 -21.50 8.08
N ARG A 274 15.30 -20.85 8.40
CA ARG A 274 15.30 -19.42 8.79
C ARG A 274 16.03 -19.15 10.10
N HIS A 275 16.00 -20.07 11.07
CA HIS A 275 16.78 -19.94 12.31
C HIS A 275 18.28 -20.00 12.02
N ARG A 276 18.72 -20.95 11.19
CA ARG A 276 20.13 -21.06 10.79
C ARG A 276 20.62 -19.76 10.14
N VAL A 277 19.87 -19.23 9.18
CA VAL A 277 20.24 -17.97 8.48
C VAL A 277 20.28 -16.78 9.44
N LEU A 278 19.37 -16.73 10.42
CA LEU A 278 19.38 -15.70 11.47
C LEU A 278 20.66 -15.76 12.30
N VAL A 279 21.03 -16.95 12.78
CA VAL A 279 22.24 -17.14 13.60
C VAL A 279 23.50 -16.78 12.81
N GLU A 280 23.57 -17.22 11.54
CA GLU A 280 24.71 -16.94 10.66
C GLU A 280 24.86 -15.46 10.31
N SER A 281 23.75 -14.75 10.08
CA SER A 281 23.78 -13.36 9.58
C SER A 281 23.68 -12.30 10.69
N PHE A 282 22.98 -12.61 11.78
CA PHE A 282 22.58 -11.65 12.81
C PHE A 282 22.95 -12.07 14.25
N GLN A 283 23.75 -13.13 14.41
CA GLN A 283 24.23 -13.59 15.73
C GLN A 283 23.09 -13.86 16.74
N ASP A 284 21.97 -14.38 16.23
CA ASP A 284 20.77 -14.72 17.02
C ASP A 284 20.04 -13.49 17.60
N ASP A 285 19.40 -12.71 16.71
CA ASP A 285 18.60 -11.55 17.10
C ASP A 285 17.44 -11.96 18.03
N VAL A 286 17.57 -11.61 19.31
CA VAL A 286 16.60 -11.94 20.37
C VAL A 286 15.30 -11.12 20.25
N PHE A 287 15.32 -10.01 19.51
CA PHE A 287 14.20 -9.07 19.47
C PHE A 287 13.16 -9.45 18.41
N TYR A 288 13.60 -9.70 17.18
CA TYR A 288 12.72 -10.06 16.06
C TYR A 288 12.67 -11.57 15.79
N GLY A 289 13.71 -12.31 16.22
CA GLY A 289 13.83 -13.75 15.98
C GLY A 289 13.84 -14.11 14.49
N ALA A 290 13.58 -15.39 14.19
CA ALA A 290 13.70 -15.91 12.83
C ALA A 290 12.64 -15.37 11.84
N GLU A 291 11.63 -14.65 12.34
CA GLU A 291 10.65 -13.94 11.49
C GLU A 291 11.29 -12.80 10.71
N LEU A 292 12.43 -12.27 11.16
CA LEU A 292 13.21 -11.27 10.45
C LEU A 292 13.67 -11.78 9.07
N ILE A 293 14.07 -13.07 9.00
CA ILE A 293 14.51 -13.70 7.76
C ILE A 293 13.31 -14.07 6.88
N LEU A 294 12.34 -14.77 7.46
CA LEU A 294 11.16 -15.26 6.73
C LEU A 294 9.90 -15.11 7.61
N PRO A 295 9.08 -14.06 7.35
CA PRO A 295 7.85 -13.83 8.09
C PRO A 295 6.86 -14.99 7.96
N ASN A 296 6.09 -15.26 9.02
CA ASN A 296 5.15 -16.39 9.07
C ASN A 296 4.16 -16.38 7.89
N GLY A 297 3.56 -15.23 7.58
CA GLY A 297 2.62 -15.13 6.45
C GLY A 297 3.26 -15.40 5.09
N VAL A 298 4.56 -15.13 4.91
CA VAL A 298 5.30 -15.48 3.70
C VAL A 298 5.59 -16.97 3.68
N ARG A 299 6.09 -17.54 4.78
CA ARG A 299 6.33 -18.99 4.94
C ARG A 299 5.07 -19.79 4.62
N ASP A 300 3.95 -19.47 5.25
CA ASP A 300 2.69 -20.21 5.09
C ASP A 300 2.16 -20.08 3.66
N ARG A 301 2.37 -18.92 3.03
CA ARG A 301 2.08 -18.73 1.60
C ARG A 301 2.96 -19.61 0.70
N ILE A 302 4.24 -19.80 1.03
CA ILE A 302 5.14 -20.70 0.30
C ILE A 302 4.66 -22.14 0.41
N VAL A 303 4.36 -22.60 1.63
CA VAL A 303 3.79 -23.94 1.89
C VAL A 303 2.55 -24.16 1.03
N ASN A 304 1.61 -23.22 1.05
CA ASN A 304 0.38 -23.34 0.24
C ASN A 304 0.67 -23.38 -1.28
N LEU A 305 1.64 -22.60 -1.77
CA LEU A 305 2.00 -22.63 -3.20
C LEU A 305 2.65 -23.95 -3.61
N VAL A 306 3.41 -24.57 -2.70
CA VAL A 306 4.09 -25.85 -2.91
C VAL A 306 3.08 -26.99 -2.91
N HIS A 307 2.15 -27.01 -1.95
CA HIS A 307 1.05 -27.98 -1.89
C HIS A 307 0.30 -28.07 -3.24
N TYR A 308 -0.06 -26.92 -3.82
CA TYR A 308 -0.75 -26.88 -5.12
C TYR A 308 0.16 -27.01 -6.36
N GLY A 309 1.45 -27.28 -6.18
CA GLY A 309 2.44 -27.39 -7.26
C GLY A 309 2.57 -26.11 -8.11
N LYS A 310 2.27 -24.94 -7.53
CA LYS A 310 2.29 -23.64 -8.23
C LYS A 310 3.64 -22.93 -8.16
N LEU A 311 4.60 -23.50 -7.44
CA LEU A 311 5.91 -22.90 -7.23
C LEU A 311 7.01 -23.65 -8.02
N GLY A 312 7.22 -23.26 -9.27
CA GLY A 312 8.20 -23.90 -10.16
C GLY A 312 9.51 -23.14 -10.38
N SER A 313 9.64 -21.91 -9.88
CA SER A 313 10.86 -21.10 -10.07
C SER A 313 10.99 -20.01 -9.00
N VAL A 314 12.21 -19.50 -8.81
CA VAL A 314 12.49 -18.32 -7.96
C VAL A 314 11.71 -17.10 -8.43
N GLN A 315 11.51 -16.94 -9.74
CA GLN A 315 10.71 -15.84 -10.28
C GLN A 315 9.25 -15.93 -9.83
N THR A 316 8.68 -17.14 -9.82
CA THR A 316 7.32 -17.37 -9.32
C THR A 316 7.22 -17.09 -7.82
N LEU A 317 8.25 -17.44 -7.04
CA LEU A 317 8.34 -17.13 -5.61
C LEU A 317 8.27 -15.62 -5.37
N VAL A 318 9.08 -14.84 -6.08
CA VAL A 318 9.11 -13.37 -5.99
C VAL A 318 7.75 -12.78 -6.36
N GLU A 319 7.16 -13.24 -7.46
CA GLU A 319 5.87 -12.73 -7.94
C GLU A 319 4.72 -13.02 -6.97
N GLN A 320 4.68 -14.22 -6.36
CA GLN A 320 3.56 -14.65 -5.53
C GLN A 320 3.66 -14.18 -4.08
N THR A 321 4.86 -14.16 -3.52
CA THR A 321 5.07 -13.76 -2.12
C THR A 321 5.24 -12.25 -1.99
N LYS A 322 5.94 -11.62 -2.95
CA LYS A 322 6.48 -10.25 -2.83
C LYS A 322 7.45 -10.09 -1.64
N TRP A 323 8.09 -11.18 -1.22
CA TRP A 323 9.11 -11.14 -0.19
C TRP A 323 10.39 -10.52 -0.77
N ASN A 324 10.94 -9.52 -0.07
CA ASN A 324 12.05 -8.71 -0.55
C ASN A 324 13.31 -9.55 -0.82
N ASP A 325 13.59 -10.51 0.05
CA ASP A 325 14.79 -11.35 -0.03
C ASP A 325 14.58 -12.64 -0.84
N ALA A 326 13.44 -12.76 -1.53
CA ALA A 326 13.16 -13.92 -2.38
C ALA A 326 14.17 -14.10 -3.52
N GLN A 327 14.84 -13.02 -3.96
CA GLN A 327 15.93 -13.11 -4.94
C GLN A 327 17.23 -13.65 -4.32
N ASN A 328 17.52 -13.28 -3.07
CA ASN A 328 18.75 -13.65 -2.38
C ASN A 328 18.69 -15.10 -1.87
N TYR A 329 17.58 -15.46 -1.23
CA TYR A 329 17.40 -16.78 -0.61
C TYR A 329 16.58 -17.76 -1.45
N GLY A 330 16.04 -17.31 -2.59
CA GLY A 330 15.13 -18.13 -3.40
C GLY A 330 15.74 -19.46 -3.84
N ALA A 331 17.04 -19.49 -4.16
CA ALA A 331 17.71 -20.73 -4.56
C ALA A 331 17.74 -21.78 -3.44
N GLU A 332 18.01 -21.37 -2.20
CA GLU A 332 17.99 -22.26 -1.03
C GLU A 332 16.57 -22.77 -0.74
N ILE A 333 15.57 -21.90 -0.82
CA ILE A 333 14.17 -22.28 -0.66
C ILE A 333 13.74 -23.30 -1.72
N MET A 334 14.14 -23.09 -2.99
CA MET A 334 13.87 -24.05 -4.06
C MET A 334 14.54 -25.40 -3.80
N ALA A 335 15.74 -25.43 -3.21
CA ALA A 335 16.41 -26.67 -2.83
C ALA A 335 15.63 -27.44 -1.75
N ILE A 336 15.07 -26.74 -0.75
CA ILE A 336 14.21 -27.35 0.28
C ILE A 336 12.91 -27.88 -0.36
N ILE A 337 12.33 -27.15 -1.32
CA ILE A 337 11.12 -27.60 -2.03
C ILE A 337 11.39 -28.90 -2.80
N MET A 338 12.52 -29.00 -3.50
CA MET A 338 12.89 -30.21 -4.25
C MET A 338 13.09 -31.43 -3.35
N LYS A 339 13.46 -31.23 -2.07
CA LYS A 339 13.60 -32.30 -1.08
C LYS A 339 12.24 -32.91 -0.69
N HIS A 340 11.20 -32.08 -0.55
CA HIS A 340 9.87 -32.51 -0.07
C HIS A 340 8.89 -32.84 -1.20
N HIS A 341 8.98 -32.14 -2.33
CA HIS A 341 8.09 -32.30 -3.47
C HIS A 341 8.90 -32.43 -4.78
N PRO A 342 9.51 -33.60 -5.03
CA PRO A 342 10.23 -33.83 -6.27
C PRO A 342 9.26 -33.76 -7.46
N PRO A 343 9.68 -33.21 -8.61
CA PRO A 343 8.84 -33.18 -9.81
C PRO A 343 8.47 -34.61 -10.22
N PRO A 344 7.24 -34.85 -10.71
CA PRO A 344 6.83 -36.18 -11.14
C PRO A 344 7.81 -36.71 -12.20
N PRO A 345 8.22 -37.98 -12.12
CA PRO A 345 9.18 -38.55 -13.07
C PRO A 345 8.62 -38.42 -14.50
N PRO A 346 9.48 -38.17 -15.51
CA PRO A 346 9.03 -38.09 -16.89
C PRO A 346 8.37 -39.41 -17.27
N LEU A 347 7.10 -39.33 -17.68
CA LEU A 347 6.34 -40.48 -18.18
C LEU A 347 7.15 -41.17 -19.29
N PRO A 348 7.25 -42.52 -19.30
CA PRO A 348 7.99 -43.23 -20.33
C PRO A 348 7.39 -42.91 -21.69
N SER A 349 8.19 -42.29 -22.56
CA SER A 349 7.83 -42.01 -23.95
C SER A 349 7.51 -43.32 -24.66
N THR A 350 6.23 -43.54 -24.94
CA THR A 350 5.74 -44.63 -25.79
C THR A 350 6.41 -44.49 -27.17
N PRO A 351 7.11 -45.51 -27.69
CA PRO A 351 7.70 -45.43 -29.02
C PRO A 351 6.60 -45.30 -30.07
N ALA A 352 6.73 -44.29 -30.93
CA ALA A 352 5.84 -44.07 -32.07
C ALA A 352 5.85 -45.28 -33.01
N PRO A 353 4.71 -45.67 -33.62
CA PRO A 353 4.69 -46.77 -34.56
C PRO A 353 5.49 -46.45 -35.82
N THR A 354 6.48 -47.31 -36.08
CA THR A 354 7.35 -47.33 -37.26
C THR A 354 6.51 -47.45 -38.53
N SER A 355 6.39 -46.37 -39.31
CA SER A 355 5.87 -46.43 -40.67
C SER A 355 6.97 -46.95 -41.60
N LEU A 356 6.81 -48.20 -42.03
CA LEU A 356 7.59 -48.81 -43.10
C LEU A 356 7.09 -48.28 -44.44
N PHE A 357 7.85 -47.40 -45.08
CA PHE A 357 7.89 -47.35 -46.54
C PHE A 357 9.33 -47.21 -47.01
N ALA A 358 9.82 -48.31 -47.58
CA ALA A 358 11.00 -48.36 -48.41
C ALA A 358 10.66 -47.76 -49.79
N SER A 359 11.60 -47.03 -50.41
CA SER A 359 12.31 -47.53 -51.61
C SER A 359 13.22 -46.47 -52.26
N THR A 360 14.49 -46.84 -52.36
CA THR A 360 15.45 -46.71 -53.48
C THR A 360 15.93 -45.35 -54.02
N LEU A 361 17.25 -45.18 -53.86
CA LEU A 361 18.32 -44.90 -54.86
C LEU A 361 18.19 -43.67 -55.77
N LEU A 362 19.20 -42.78 -55.77
CA LEU A 362 20.38 -42.90 -56.65
C LEU A 362 21.46 -41.85 -56.33
N SER A 363 22.70 -42.31 -56.51
CA SER A 363 24.00 -41.62 -56.49
C SER A 363 24.05 -40.30 -57.29
N THR A 364 24.92 -39.35 -56.91
CA THR A 364 26.07 -38.87 -57.73
C THR A 364 26.92 -37.86 -56.92
N GLN A 365 28.22 -37.88 -57.23
CA GLN A 365 29.38 -37.36 -56.51
C GLN A 365 29.59 -35.83 -56.59
N ALA A 366 30.49 -35.39 -55.69
CA ALA A 366 31.27 -34.15 -55.53
C ALA A 366 31.87 -33.53 -56.85
N PRO A 367 32.57 -32.35 -56.88
CA PRO A 367 33.38 -31.76 -55.80
C PRO A 367 33.45 -30.22 -55.68
N ALA A 368 34.28 -29.81 -54.72
CA ALA A 368 34.53 -28.48 -54.20
C ALA A 368 35.26 -27.51 -55.14
N THR A 369 35.08 -26.20 -54.91
CA THR A 369 36.07 -25.16 -55.25
C THR A 369 36.09 -23.99 -54.27
N LEU A 370 37.29 -23.43 -54.14
CA LEU A 370 37.87 -22.50 -53.17
C LEU A 370 37.28 -21.06 -53.14
N THR A 371 37.55 -20.38 -52.01
CA THR A 371 37.53 -18.95 -51.64
C THR A 371 38.16 -17.98 -52.68
N PRO A 372 38.01 -16.61 -52.65
CA PRO A 372 38.09 -15.75 -51.44
C PRO A 372 37.26 -14.41 -51.39
N LEU A 373 37.21 -13.84 -50.17
CA LEU A 373 37.27 -12.43 -49.72
C LEU A 373 36.75 -11.28 -50.62
N LEU A 374 35.83 -10.43 -50.10
CA LEU A 374 36.00 -8.96 -49.89
C LEU A 374 34.69 -8.23 -49.52
N THR A 375 34.76 -7.51 -48.39
CA THR A 375 34.21 -6.16 -48.04
C THR A 375 32.82 -5.67 -48.48
N ALA A 376 32.17 -5.05 -47.47
CA ALA A 376 31.47 -3.75 -47.48
C ALA A 376 29.96 -3.77 -47.15
N SER A 377 29.69 -3.35 -45.90
CA SER A 377 28.73 -2.33 -45.48
C SER A 377 27.41 -2.17 -46.24
N GLY A 378 26.31 -2.47 -45.55
CA GLY A 378 24.97 -2.04 -45.94
C GLY A 378 23.88 -2.69 -45.11
N ALA A 379 23.84 -2.42 -43.80
CA ALA A 379 22.73 -2.84 -42.95
C ALA A 379 21.46 -2.08 -43.36
N GLY A 380 20.57 -2.77 -44.08
CA GLY A 380 19.21 -2.33 -44.34
C GLY A 380 18.41 -2.32 -43.04
N PHE A 381 17.86 -1.15 -42.68
CA PHE A 381 16.87 -1.02 -41.64
C PHE A 381 15.58 -1.74 -42.06
N ALA A 382 15.22 -2.79 -41.32
CA ALA A 382 13.91 -3.41 -41.40
C ALA A 382 12.84 -2.43 -40.89
N GLN A 383 11.96 -1.96 -41.78
CA GLN A 383 10.83 -1.11 -41.44
C GLN A 383 9.79 -1.93 -40.66
N THR A 384 9.62 -1.61 -39.38
CA THR A 384 8.50 -2.10 -38.57
C THR A 384 7.20 -1.43 -39.01
N SER A 385 6.23 -2.22 -39.45
CA SER A 385 4.86 -1.80 -39.75
C SER A 385 4.20 -1.13 -38.53
N GLN A 386 3.95 0.18 -38.61
CA GLN A 386 3.22 0.92 -37.59
C GLN A 386 1.70 0.77 -37.81
N LYS A 387 0.99 0.36 -36.76
CA LYS A 387 -0.47 0.24 -36.74
C LYS A 387 -1.12 1.64 -36.81
N ALA A 388 -2.15 1.78 -37.66
CA ALA A 388 -2.93 3.00 -37.76
C ALA A 388 -3.70 3.30 -36.46
N TYR A 389 -3.68 4.56 -36.01
CA TYR A 389 -4.49 5.04 -34.90
C TYR A 389 -5.88 5.48 -35.40
N SER A 390 -6.91 5.24 -34.60
CA SER A 390 -8.27 5.74 -34.84
C SER A 390 -8.68 6.75 -33.78
N CYS A 391 -9.38 7.81 -34.21
CA CYS A 391 -9.86 8.86 -33.31
C CYS A 391 -11.02 8.33 -32.44
N GLY A 392 -10.94 8.50 -31.12
CA GLY A 392 -11.95 8.01 -30.17
C GLY A 392 -13.34 8.66 -30.29
N ARG A 393 -13.48 9.77 -31.03
CA ARG A 393 -14.76 10.49 -31.17
C ARG A 393 -15.50 10.16 -32.46
N CYS A 394 -14.80 9.97 -33.58
CA CYS A 394 -15.40 9.69 -34.89
C CYS A 394 -15.02 8.33 -35.49
N LYS A 395 -14.12 7.56 -34.84
CA LYS A 395 -13.63 6.23 -35.25
C LYS A 395 -12.95 6.16 -36.63
N ALA A 396 -12.69 7.27 -37.29
CA ALA A 396 -11.92 7.28 -38.54
C ALA A 396 -10.46 6.89 -38.27
N ALA A 397 -9.88 6.05 -39.13
CA ALA A 397 -8.48 5.65 -39.12
C ALA A 397 -7.69 6.56 -40.07
N GLY A 398 -6.61 7.19 -39.57
CA GLY A 398 -5.76 8.08 -40.35
C GLY A 398 -4.29 7.68 -40.24
N LEU A 399 -3.57 7.77 -41.36
CA LEU A 399 -2.12 7.61 -41.40
C LEU A 399 -1.45 8.90 -40.87
N PRO A 400 -0.34 8.81 -40.13
CA PRO A 400 0.35 9.99 -39.63
C PRO A 400 1.01 10.73 -40.79
N SER A 401 0.48 11.88 -41.19
CA SER A 401 1.25 12.83 -42.00
C SER A 401 2.14 13.66 -41.08
N ALA A 402 3.43 13.70 -41.41
CA ALA A 402 4.40 14.51 -40.70
C ALA A 402 4.02 16.00 -40.83
N GLY A 403 3.88 16.68 -39.68
CA GLY A 403 3.95 18.14 -39.62
C GLY A 403 2.64 18.92 -39.74
N HIS A 404 1.65 18.67 -38.88
CA HIS A 404 0.63 19.68 -38.58
C HIS A 404 0.29 19.75 -37.08
N THR A 405 0.79 20.80 -36.44
CA THR A 405 0.29 21.33 -35.16
C THR A 405 -1.03 22.03 -35.41
N GLY A 406 -2.14 21.50 -34.89
CA GLY A 406 -3.43 22.18 -34.96
C GLY A 406 -4.60 21.21 -34.95
N VAL A 407 -5.17 21.04 -33.76
CA VAL A 407 -6.39 20.30 -33.52
C VAL A 407 -7.57 21.04 -34.14
N TYR A 408 -8.24 20.44 -35.12
CA TYR A 408 -9.67 20.67 -35.35
C TYR A 408 -10.35 19.32 -35.63
N CYS A 409 -11.18 18.91 -34.68
CA CYS A 409 -12.26 17.94 -34.80
C CYS A 409 -13.48 18.51 -34.08
#